data_AF-A0A953X6S1-F1
#
_entry.id   AF-A0A953X6S1-F1
#
_cell.length_a   1.000
_cell.length_b   1.000
_cell.length_c   1.000
_cell.angle_alpha   90.00
_cell.angle_beta   90.00
_cell.angle_gamma   90.00
#
_symmetry.space_group_name_H-M   'P 1'
#
loop_
_entity.id
_entity.type
_entity.pdbx_description
1 polymer ?
#
loop_
_entity_poly.entity_id
_entity_poly.type
_entity_poly.pdbx_seq_one_letter_code
_entity_poly.pdbx_strand_id
1 'polypeptide(L)' 'LAAQPTKEFVTVEQIAAFAAFLCSPDADQINGADLSIDGGWTSQ' A
#
# COMPACT_ATOMS: atom_id res chain seq x y z
N LEU A 1 11.18 18.06 5.70
CA LEU A 1 10.56 16.80 5.23
C LEU A 1 9.15 17.15 4.81
N ALA A 2 8.79 16.92 3.55
CA ALA A 2 7.39 16.93 3.16
C ALA A 2 6.75 15.69 3.79
N ALA A 3 5.74 15.87 4.64
CA ALA A 3 4.94 14.73 5.09
C ALA A 3 4.11 14.22 3.90
N GLN A 4 3.93 12.90 3.81
CA GLN A 4 3.13 12.26 2.77
C GLN A 4 1.73 12.92 2.64
N PRO A 5 1.16 13.04 1.44
CA PRO A 5 -0.08 13.79 1.17
C PRO A 5 -1.24 13.57 2.15
N THR A 6 -1.45 12.34 2.64
CA THR A 6 -2.49 12.04 3.65
C THR A 6 -2.24 12.67 5.02
N LYS A 7 -0.98 13.01 5.34
CA LYS A 7 -0.49 13.50 6.65
C LYS A 7 -0.71 12.53 7.82
N GLU A 8 -1.06 11.29 7.52
CA GLU A 8 -1.32 10.21 8.47
C GLU A 8 -0.31 9.08 8.23
N PHE A 9 0.21 8.48 9.30
CA PHE A 9 1.07 7.30 9.15
C PHE A 9 0.26 6.10 8.67
N VAL A 10 0.82 5.35 7.72
CA VAL A 10 0.30 4.05 7.31
C VAL A 10 0.37 3.10 8.51
N THR A 11 -0.75 2.48 8.87
CA THR A 11 -0.83 1.63 10.08
C THR A 11 -0.45 0.18 9.78
N VAL A 12 -0.11 -0.58 10.83
CA VAL A 12 0.20 -2.01 10.69
C VAL A 12 -1.01 -2.80 10.18
N GLU A 13 -2.21 -2.39 10.56
CA GLU A 13 -3.47 -2.99 10.12
C GLU A 13 -3.73 -2.74 8.63
N GLN A 14 -3.37 -1.55 8.11
CA GLN A 14 -3.45 -1.25 6.67
C GLN A 14 -2.45 -2.10 5.86
N ILE A 15 -1.22 -2.27 6.36
CA ILE A 15 -0.21 -3.15 5.74
C ILE A 15 -0.69 -4.61 5.77
N ALA A 16 -1.23 -5.07 6.90
CA ALA A 16 -1.76 -6.43 7.05
C ALA A 16 -2.97 -6.69 6.14
N ALA A 17 -3.89 -5.74 6.02
CA ALA A 17 -5.03 -5.83 5.09
C ALA A 17 -4.59 -5.86 3.63
N PHE A 18 -3.59 -5.06 3.26
CA PHE A 18 -3.03 -5.07 1.90
C PHE A 18 -2.34 -6.39 1.57
N ALA A 19 -1.53 -6.92 2.49
CA ALA A 19 -0.91 -8.25 2.34
C ALA A 19 -1.96 -9.37 2.27
N ALA A 20 -3.04 -9.29 3.05
CA ALA A 20 -4.15 -10.25 2.99
C ALA A 20 -4.91 -10.19 1.66
N PHE A 21 -5.10 -8.99 1.09
CA PHE A 21 -5.65 -8.81 -0.26
C PHE A 21 -4.75 -9.42 -1.33
N LEU A 22 -3.43 -9.17 -1.30
CA LEU A 22 -2.48 -9.74 -2.27
C LEU A 22 -2.38 -11.28 -2.19
N CYS A 23 -2.76 -11.87 -1.06
CA CYS A 23 -2.87 -13.32 -0.87
C CYS A 23 -4.28 -13.88 -1.16
N SER A 24 -5.24 -13.06 -1.59
CA SER A 24 -6.62 -13.48 -1.92
C SER A 24 -6.77 -13.87 -3.40
N PRO A 25 -7.83 -14.61 -3.78
CA PRO A 25 -8.15 -14.88 -5.18
C PRO A 25 -8.38 -13.62 -6.03
N ASP A 26 -8.73 -12.49 -5.41
CA ASP A 26 -9.00 -11.22 -6.12
C ASP A 26 -7.72 -10.59 -6.68
N ALA A 27 -6.55 -11.01 -6.19
CA ALA A 27 -5.24 -10.54 -6.61
C ALA A 27 -4.50 -11.49 -7.57
N ASP A 28 -5.15 -12.56 -8.08
CA ASP A 28 -4.53 -13.60 -8.93
C ASP A 28 -3.74 -13.08 -10.14
N GLN A 29 -4.13 -11.92 -10.70
CA GLN A 29 -3.46 -11.29 -11.85
C GLN A 29 -2.48 -10.16 -11.46
N ILE A 30 -2.24 -9.95 -10.17
CA ILE A 30 -1.22 -9.01 -9.66
C ILE A 30 0.09 -9.78 -9.49
N ASN A 31 0.95 -9.73 -10.51
CA ASN A 31 2.21 -10.47 -10.53
C ASN A 31 3.36 -9.61 -11.09
N GLY A 32 4.54 -9.69 -10.46
CA GLY A 32 5.74 -8.94 -10.87
C GLY A 32 5.66 -7.42 -10.71
N ALA A 33 4.60 -6.89 -10.07
CA ALA A 33 4.38 -5.47 -9.85
C ALA A 33 4.82 -5.04 -8.44
N ASP A 34 5.43 -3.86 -8.35
CA ASP A 34 5.58 -3.13 -7.09
C ASP A 34 4.35 -2.21 -6.92
N LEU A 35 3.70 -2.28 -5.77
CA LEU A 35 2.45 -1.58 -5.47
C LEU A 35 2.59 -0.81 -4.15
N SER A 36 2.73 0.51 -4.27
CA SER A 36 2.94 1.38 -3.11
C SER A 36 1.66 1.62 -2.30
N ILE A 37 1.80 1.55 -0.98
CA ILE A 37 0.80 1.93 0.02
C ILE A 37 1.41 2.93 1.03
N ASP A 38 2.03 3.99 0.52
CA ASP A 38 2.87 4.94 1.29
C ASP A 38 2.19 6.27 1.69
N GLY A 39 0.87 6.38 1.53
CA GLY A 39 0.13 7.64 1.76
C GLY A 39 0.38 8.74 0.72
N GLY A 40 0.93 8.39 -0.46
CA GLY A 40 1.24 9.30 -1.56
C GLY A 40 2.67 9.86 -1.53
N TRP A 41 3.58 9.24 -0.76
CA TRP A 41 4.97 9.70 -0.63
C TRP A 41 5.71 9.64 -1.98
N THR A 42 5.56 8.56 -2.73
CA THR A 42 6.28 8.33 -4.01
C THR A 42 5.71 9.13 -5.19
N SER A 43 4.49 9.69 -5.07
CA SER A 43 3.81 10.41 -6.15
C SER A 43 4.02 11.93 -6.17
N GLN A 44 5.13 12.42 -5.60
CA GLN A 44 5.47 13.85 -5.46
C GLN A 44 6.34 14.36 -6.62
#